data_AF-A0A174FUX1-F1
#
_entry.id   AF-A0A174FUX1-F1
#
_cell.length_a   1.000
_cell.length_b   1.000
_cell.length_c   1.000
_cell.angle_alpha   90.00
_cell.angle_beta   90.00
_cell.angle_gamma   90.00
#
_symmetry.space_group_name_H-M   'P 1'
#
loop_
_entity.id
_entity.type
_entity.pdbx_description
1 polymer ?
#
loop_
_entity_poly.entity_id
_entity_poly.type
_entity_poly.pdbx_seq_one_letter_code
_entity_poly.pdbx_strand_id
1 'polypeptide(L)'
;MEEFSGATATSIIQEFYINMPLSNLVSLIKNNADEEIDITSKSSNKYRYQANRAFIIGRIKIIFPKILCGLSELSVIEKLYKEAVRCRSQILPGRSFPRKKLKSKGRSHFRNKKAAL
;
A
#
# COMPACT_ATOMS: atom_id res chain seq x y z
N MET A 1 -3.22 -14.21 -13.19
CA MET A 1 -2.03 -13.80 -13.96
C MET A 1 -1.41 -12.67 -13.15
N GLU A 2 -0.16 -12.83 -12.72
CA GLU A 2 0.56 -11.73 -12.07
C GLU A 2 0.81 -10.65 -13.12
N GLU A 3 0.40 -9.42 -12.83
CA GLU A 3 0.52 -8.28 -13.74
C GLU A 3 1.86 -7.59 -13.48
N PHE A 4 2.93 -8.09 -14.11
CA PHE A 4 4.23 -7.43 -14.10
C PHE A 4 4.25 -6.30 -15.12
N SER A 5 4.96 -5.22 -14.77
CA SER A 5 5.10 -4.05 -15.63
C SER A 5 5.99 -4.29 -16.86
N GLY A 6 6.86 -5.30 -16.81
CA GLY A 6 7.74 -5.67 -17.92
C GLY A 6 7.79 -7.18 -18.18
N ALA A 7 8.02 -7.56 -19.43
CA ALA A 7 8.04 -8.95 -19.88
C ALA A 7 9.43 -9.62 -19.79
N THR A 8 10.46 -8.88 -19.38
CA THR A 8 11.83 -9.43 -19.26
C THR A 8 12.09 -9.97 -17.86
N ALA A 9 12.97 -10.96 -17.75
CA ALA A 9 13.41 -11.48 -16.45
C ALA A 9 13.98 -10.36 -15.56
N THR A 10 14.76 -9.45 -16.13
CA THR A 10 15.31 -8.29 -15.43
C THR A 10 14.23 -7.37 -14.86
N SER A 11 13.19 -7.04 -15.64
CA SER A 11 12.10 -6.20 -15.14
C SER A 11 11.32 -6.86 -14.01
N ILE A 12 11.10 -8.18 -14.08
CA ILE A 12 10.44 -8.95 -13.01
C ILE A 12 11.27 -8.91 -11.73
N ILE A 13 12.59 -9.14 -11.84
CA ILE A 13 13.52 -9.12 -10.71
C ILE A 13 13.59 -7.72 -10.08
N GLN A 14 13.67 -6.66 -10.89
CA GLN A 14 13.67 -5.28 -10.41
C GLN A 14 12.37 -4.95 -9.66
N GLU A 15 11.22 -5.32 -10.23
CA GLU A 15 9.93 -5.07 -9.60
C GLU A 15 9.80 -5.81 -8.25
N PHE A 16 10.31 -7.04 -8.16
CA PHE A 16 10.38 -7.77 -6.90
C PHE A 16 11.26 -7.06 -5.86
N TYR A 17 12.49 -6.69 -6.22
CA TYR A 17 13.43 -6.03 -5.31
C TYR A 17 13.00 -4.62 -4.90
N ILE A 18 12.10 -3.98 -5.65
CA ILE A 18 11.50 -2.70 -5.25
C ILE A 18 10.30 -2.95 -4.33
N ASN A 19 9.37 -3.82 -4.74
CA ASN A 19 8.10 -4.01 -4.04
C ASN A 19 8.26 -4.71 -2.68
N MET A 20 9.19 -5.66 -2.56
CA MET A 20 9.39 -6.41 -1.33
C MET A 20 9.89 -5.49 -0.19
N PRO A 21 11.00 -4.72 -0.34
CA PRO A 21 11.45 -3.79 0.70
C PRO A 21 10.43 -2.70 1.00
N LEU A 22 9.76 -2.15 -0.03
CA LEU A 22 8.69 -1.16 0.17
C LEU A 22 7.57 -1.72 1.04
N SER A 23 7.13 -2.97 0.78
CA SER A 23 6.09 -3.61 1.58
C SER A 23 6.54 -3.86 3.02
N ASN A 24 7.81 -4.24 3.24
CA ASN A 24 8.37 -4.42 4.57
C ASN A 24 8.43 -3.10 5.34
N LEU A 25 8.93 -2.02 4.72
CA LEU A 25 8.99 -0.68 5.32
C LEU A 25 7.59 -0.16 5.68
N VAL A 26 6.63 -0.32 4.77
CA VAL A 26 5.22 0.03 5.03
C VAL A 26 4.68 -0.74 6.23
N SER A 27 5.01 -2.03 6.34
CA SER A 27 4.53 -2.89 7.43
C SER A 27 5.15 -2.49 8.77
N LEU A 28 6.45 -2.17 8.81
CA LEU A 28 7.12 -1.67 10.01
C LEU A 28 6.52 -0.35 10.51
N ILE A 29 6.37 0.64 9.61
CA ILE A 29 5.77 1.93 9.98
C ILE A 29 4.33 1.75 10.45
N LYS A 30 3.56 0.89 9.76
CA LYS A 30 2.18 0.61 10.15
C LYS A 30 2.09 -0.03 11.52
N ASN A 31 2.90 -1.04 11.81
CA ASN A 31 2.85 -1.76 13.08
C ASN A 31 3.14 -0.81 14.25
N ASN A 32 4.22 -0.02 14.16
CA ASN A 32 4.56 0.95 15.20
C ASN A 32 3.45 2.01 15.36
N ALA A 33 2.87 2.48 14.24
CA ALA A 33 1.80 3.47 14.31
C ALA A 33 0.50 2.87 14.90
N ASP A 34 0.20 1.61 14.61
CA ASP A 34 -0.93 0.89 15.17
C ASP A 34 -0.78 0.70 16.69
N GLU A 35 0.42 0.35 17.16
CA GLU A 35 0.74 0.25 18.60
C GLU A 35 0.48 1.58 19.32
N GLU A 36 1.01 2.69 18.78
CA GLU A 36 0.79 4.03 19.34
C GLU A 36 -0.70 4.42 19.32
N ILE A 37 -1.44 4.05 18.28
CA ILE A 37 -2.88 4.32 18.18
C ILE A 37 -3.65 3.53 19.25
N ASP A 38 -3.26 2.29 19.53
CA ASP A 38 -3.90 1.44 20.54
C ASP A 38 -3.62 1.97 21.96
N ILE A 39 -2.36 2.34 22.25
CA ILE A 39 -1.94 2.97 23.52
C ILE A 39 -2.69 4.29 23.76
N THR A 40 -2.82 5.13 22.72
CA THR A 40 -3.49 6.44 22.82
C THR A 40 -5.01 6.38 22.61
N SER A 41 -5.58 5.17 22.53
CA SER A 41 -7.02 5.00 22.33
C SER A 41 -7.81 5.39 23.59
N LYS A 42 -8.98 5.99 23.39
CA LYS A 42 -9.89 6.37 24.50
C LYS A 42 -11.00 5.34 24.61
N SER A 43 -11.40 5.01 25.83
CA SER A 43 -12.55 4.13 26.10
C SER A 43 -13.87 4.68 25.53
N SER A 44 -13.98 6.01 25.36
CA SER A 44 -15.12 6.67 24.73
C SER A 44 -15.16 6.55 23.21
N ASN A 45 -14.12 6.03 22.57
CA ASN A 45 -14.10 5.84 21.13
C ASN A 45 -15.15 4.80 20.73
N LYS A 46 -16.06 5.17 19.81
CA LYS A 46 -17.08 4.26 19.29
C LYS A 46 -16.49 3.04 18.56
N TYR A 47 -15.28 3.18 18.02
CA TYR A 47 -14.63 2.15 17.21
C TYR A 47 -13.14 2.05 17.52
N ARG A 48 -12.54 0.91 17.15
CA ARG A 48 -11.09 0.77 17.07
C ARG A 48 -10.56 1.42 15.79
N TYR A 49 -9.35 1.93 15.87
CA TYR A 49 -8.68 2.60 14.77
C TYR A 49 -7.34 1.93 14.50
N GLN A 50 -6.90 2.01 13.25
CA GLN A 50 -5.57 1.60 12.80
C GLN A 50 -5.02 2.65 11.84
N ALA A 51 -3.71 2.73 11.71
CA ALA A 51 -3.03 3.55 10.74
C ALA A 51 -3.48 3.19 9.31
N ASN A 52 -3.74 4.22 8.50
CA ASN A 52 -4.18 4.06 7.12
C ASN A 52 -3.01 3.56 6.25
N ARG A 53 -3.02 2.26 5.92
CA ARG A 53 -1.97 1.64 5.10
C ARG A 53 -1.82 2.28 3.72
N ALA A 54 -2.91 2.69 3.07
CA ALA A 54 -2.86 3.31 1.75
C ALA A 54 -2.13 4.66 1.79
N PHE A 55 -2.35 5.44 2.85
CA PHE A 55 -1.59 6.68 3.09
C PHE A 55 -0.09 6.40 3.22
N ILE A 56 0.30 5.42 4.05
CA ILE A 56 1.71 5.06 4.26
C ILE A 56 2.37 4.62 2.95
N ILE A 57 1.71 3.75 2.17
CA ILE A 57 2.20 3.31 0.84
C ILE A 57 2.43 4.51 -0.08
N GLY A 58 1.47 5.42 -0.17
CA GLY A 58 1.56 6.59 -1.04
C GLY A 58 2.76 7.47 -0.70
N ARG A 59 3.03 7.67 0.59
CA ARG A 59 4.15 8.49 1.04
C ARG A 59 5.50 7.79 0.88
N ILE A 60 5.59 6.51 1.22
CA ILE A 60 6.83 5.73 1.09
C ILE A 60 7.29 5.61 -0.37
N LYS A 61 6.36 5.46 -1.33
CA LYS A 61 6.70 5.46 -2.77
C LYS A 61 7.42 6.73 -3.23
N ILE A 62 7.21 7.85 -2.56
CA ILE A 62 7.86 9.13 -2.88
C ILE A 62 9.13 9.33 -2.05
N ILE A 63 9.10 9.00 -0.76
CA ILE A 63 10.19 9.24 0.18
C ILE A 63 11.35 8.28 -0.08
N PHE A 64 11.06 7.00 -0.33
CA PHE A 64 12.08 5.96 -0.43
C PHE A 64 13.10 6.21 -1.57
N PRO A 65 12.68 6.52 -2.81
CA PRO A 65 13.63 6.88 -3.87
C PRO A 65 14.45 8.13 -3.52
N LYS A 66 13.84 9.14 -2.88
CA LYS A 66 14.56 10.35 -2.48
C LYS A 66 15.64 10.07 -1.45
N ILE A 67 15.39 9.19 -0.49
CA ILE A 67 16.40 8.77 0.49
C ILE A 67 17.53 8.00 -0.20
N LEU A 68 17.21 7.03 -1.07
CA LEU A 68 18.21 6.25 -1.80
C LEU A 68 19.10 7.11 -2.72
N CYS A 69 18.54 8.19 -3.29
CA CYS A 69 19.28 9.13 -4.12
C CYS A 69 19.93 10.28 -3.33
N GLY A 70 19.89 10.27 -2.00
CA GLY A 70 20.48 11.34 -1.17
C GLY A 70 19.75 12.69 -1.27
N LEU A 71 18.52 12.72 -1.81
CA LEU A 71 17.69 13.91 -1.95
C LEU A 71 16.83 14.18 -0.71
N SER A 72 16.84 13.29 0.28
CA SER A 72 16.11 13.43 1.53
C SER A 72 16.81 12.67 2.65
N GLU A 73 16.78 13.23 3.85
CA GLU A 73 17.30 12.58 5.05
C GLU A 73 16.34 11.53 5.60
N LEU A 74 16.89 10.60 6.40
CA LEU A 74 16.10 9.58 7.11
C LEU A 74 15.09 10.19 8.09
N SER A 75 15.33 11.41 8.60
CA SER A 75 14.43 12.16 9.48
C SER A 75 13.01 12.34 8.91
N VAL A 76 12.86 12.29 7.57
CA VAL A 76 11.55 12.34 6.90
C VAL A 76 10.68 11.12 7.24
N ILE A 77 11.28 9.97 7.59
CA ILE A 77 10.55 8.78 8.04
C ILE A 77 9.88 9.01 9.39
N GLU A 78 10.54 9.71 10.32
CA GLU A 78 9.94 10.05 11.62
C GLU A 78 8.73 10.98 11.44
N LYS A 79 8.83 11.94 10.52
CA LYS A 79 7.70 12.81 10.16
C LYS A 79 6.55 11.99 9.59
N LEU A 80 6.84 11.06 8.69
CA LEU A 80 5.83 10.14 8.14
C LEU A 80 5.17 9.30 9.24
N TYR A 81 5.94 8.76 10.17
CA TYR A 81 5.41 8.00 11.31
C TYR A 81 4.39 8.83 12.12
N LYS A 82 4.76 10.07 12.49
CA LYS A 82 3.85 11.00 13.20
C LYS A 82 2.58 11.29 12.40
N GLU A 83 2.70 11.48 11.08
CA GLU A 83 1.54 11.66 10.19
C GLU A 83 0.68 10.38 10.12
N ALA A 84 1.29 9.19 10.10
CA ALA A 84 0.59 7.91 10.04
C ALA A 84 -0.23 7.64 11.32
N VAL A 85 0.29 8.00 12.50
CA VAL A 85 -0.44 7.93 13.77
C VAL A 85 -1.69 8.82 13.74
N ARG A 86 -1.65 9.94 13.01
CA ARG A 86 -2.80 10.87 12.84
C ARG A 86 -3.77 10.42 11.74
N CYS A 87 -3.26 9.85 10.65
CA CYS A 87 -4.06 9.40 9.51
C CYS A 87 -4.61 7.99 9.76
N ARG A 88 -5.77 7.93 10.44
CA ARG A 88 -6.37 6.69 10.90
C ARG A 88 -7.49 6.21 9.97
N SER A 89 -7.71 4.91 9.98
CA SER A 89 -8.87 4.25 9.39
C SER A 89 -9.58 3.45 10.47
N GLN A 90 -10.91 3.44 10.42
CA GLN A 90 -11.74 2.69 11.34
C GLN A 90 -11.64 1.18 11.04
N ILE A 91 -11.56 0.38 12.10
CA ILE A 91 -11.75 -1.07 12.02
C ILE A 91 -13.24 -1.34 12.20
N LEU A 92 -13.92 -1.72 11.12
CA LEU A 92 -15.32 -2.15 11.17
C LEU A 92 -15.39 -3.61 11.67
N PRO A 93 -15.97 -3.88 12.85
CA PRO A 93 -16.15 -5.24 13.33
C PRO A 93 -17.12 -5.98 12.40
N GLY A 94 -16.87 -7.28 12.17
CA GLY A 94 -17.76 -8.11 11.33
C GLY A 94 -17.76 -7.75 9.84
N ARG A 95 -16.75 -7.02 9.33
CA ARG A 95 -16.64 -6.78 7.89
C ARG A 95 -16.45 -8.12 7.16
N SER A 96 -17.47 -8.56 6.44
CA SER A 96 -17.37 -9.60 5.44
C SER A 96 -17.86 -9.00 4.13
N PHE A 97 -16.97 -8.37 3.38
CA PHE A 97 -17.25 -8.15 1.97
C PHE A 97 -16.69 -9.36 1.23
N PRO A 98 -17.51 -10.37 0.91
CA PRO A 98 -17.05 -11.38 -0.03
C PRO A 98 -16.57 -10.63 -1.26
N ARG A 99 -15.32 -10.85 -1.67
CA ARG A 99 -14.85 -10.38 -2.98
C ARG A 99 -15.90 -10.89 -3.95
N LYS A 100 -16.61 -9.99 -4.65
CA LYS A 100 -17.44 -10.40 -5.78
C LYS A 100 -16.51 -11.15 -6.70
N LYS A 101 -16.55 -12.47 -6.66
CA LYS A 101 -15.94 -13.31 -7.67
C LYS A 101 -16.80 -13.04 -8.89
N LEU A 102 -16.50 -11.96 -9.63
CA LEU A 102 -16.77 -11.98 -11.05
C LEU A 102 -15.85 -13.10 -11.57
N LYS A 103 -16.30 -14.34 -11.41
CA LYS A 103 -15.95 -15.41 -12.31
C LYS A 103 -16.39 -14.87 -13.66
N SER A 104 -15.46 -14.33 -14.43
CA SER A 104 -15.44 -14.54 -15.88
C SER A 104 -16.82 -14.46 -16.57
N LYS A 105 -17.70 -13.51 -16.24
CA LYS A 105 -18.79 -13.14 -17.15
C LYS A 105 -18.10 -12.32 -18.22
N GLY A 106 -17.72 -13.05 -19.27
CA GLY A 106 -16.84 -12.68 -20.36
C GLY A 106 -16.56 -11.20 -20.51
N ARG A 107 -15.31 -10.80 -20.25
CA ARG A 107 -14.65 -10.02 -21.28
C ARG A 107 -14.50 -10.98 -22.46
N SER A 108 -15.59 -11.16 -23.23
CA SER A 108 -15.43 -11.54 -24.63
C SER A 108 -14.41 -10.54 -25.14
N HIS A 109 -13.24 -11.03 -25.56
CA HIS A 109 -12.17 -10.28 -26.18
C HIS A 109 -12.65 -8.89 -26.61
N PHE A 110 -12.03 -7.81 -26.09
CA PHE A 110 -12.07 -6.56 -26.85
C PHE A 110 -11.63 -6.97 -28.25
N ARG A 111 -12.55 -6.94 -29.20
CA ARG A 111 -12.23 -7.21 -30.60
C ARG A 111 -11.21 -6.13 -30.92
N ASN A 112 -9.93 -6.47 -30.84
CA ASN A 112 -8.90 -5.81 -31.61
C ASN A 112 -9.32 -6.06 -33.05
N LYS A 113 -10.20 -5.21 -33.58
CA LYS A 113 -10.24 -4.98 -35.01
C LYS A 113 -8.89 -4.38 -35.31
N LYS A 114 -7.93 -5.22 -35.73
CA LYS A 114 -6.84 -4.71 -36.54
C LYS A 114 -7.51 -3.95 -37.68
N ALA A 115 -7.18 -2.68 -37.86
CA ALA A 115 -7.47 -2.03 -39.13
C ALA A 115 -6.80 -2.88 -40.20
N ALA A 116 -7.62 -3.44 -41.10
CA ALA A 116 -7.13 -3.99 -42.34
C ALA A 116 -7.07 -2.84 -43.34
N LEU A 117 -5.92 -2.75 -44.01
CA LEU A 117 -5.48 -1.77 -45.02
C LEU A 117 -5.10 -0.39 -44.46
#